data_AF-A0A8E2JQS3-F1
#
_entry.id   AF-A0A8E2JQS3-F1
#
_cell.length_a   1.000
_cell.length_b   1.000
_cell.length_c   1.000
_cell.angle_alpha   90.00
_cell.angle_beta   90.00
_cell.angle_gamma   90.00
#
_symmetry.space_group_name_H-M   'P 1'
#
loop_
_entity.id
_entity.type
_entity.pdbx_description
1 polymer ?
#
loop_
_entity_poly.entity_id
_entity_poly.type
_entity_poly.pdbx_seq_one_letter_code
_entity_poly.pdbx_strand_id
1 'polypeptide(L)'
;MTSTASRQMKHEPEPLSSLVVIPTPKEPWSFMALMADILRLPDETLAMAFIYVNRFNKYTRSSEATPALDPNTLALASLSIASKSSEAPRRLREFLLPAWRLIQSKNPSAQPLTFPSSLYDSLRTTLVQAELILLRVLKFELRLALPLDFLPRYLDRTIGEVNAGGGGWGGTEDYDGHEKEHRDEYQMIDLMDTRLGKACRLKAIEVCKNYQLSNFFPARALAAACVYVTFQDYGFNVGGDRSTWLEEVTSGKVDIEDFDEVLVGSKKWCQALPNQPSQT
;
A
#
# COMPACT_ATOMS: atom_id res chain seq x y z
N MET A 1 -43.83 -60.51 11.29
CA MET A 1 -43.98 -59.14 11.81
C MET A 1 -42.58 -58.56 11.95
N THR A 2 -42.25 -57.66 11.02
CA THR A 2 -40.92 -57.11 10.73
C THR A 2 -40.53 -56.05 11.76
N SER A 3 -39.39 -56.25 12.43
CA SER A 3 -38.79 -55.30 13.37
C SER A 3 -37.85 -54.35 12.62
N THR A 4 -38.19 -53.06 12.62
CA THR A 4 -37.49 -52.00 11.90
C THR A 4 -36.31 -51.50 12.73
N ALA A 5 -35.10 -51.94 12.39
CA ALA A 5 -33.86 -51.45 12.98
C ALA A 5 -33.56 -50.03 12.47
N SER A 6 -33.69 -49.04 13.36
CA SER A 6 -33.31 -47.65 13.11
C SER A 6 -31.79 -47.50 13.12
N ARG A 7 -31.22 -47.27 11.94
CA ARG A 7 -29.80 -47.02 11.68
C ARG A 7 -29.48 -45.58 12.11
N GLN A 8 -28.94 -45.39 13.31
CA GLN A 8 -28.36 -44.11 13.74
C GLN A 8 -27.11 -43.81 12.90
N MET A 9 -27.17 -42.80 12.04
CA MET A 9 -25.99 -42.22 11.40
C MET A 9 -25.25 -41.36 12.43
N LYS A 10 -24.08 -41.83 12.87
CA LYS A 10 -23.08 -40.97 13.51
C LYS A 10 -22.54 -40.02 12.45
N HIS A 11 -22.98 -38.77 12.47
CA HIS A 11 -22.31 -37.69 11.76
C HIS A 11 -21.08 -37.31 12.59
N GLU A 12 -19.94 -37.88 12.24
CA GLU A 12 -18.63 -37.45 12.72
C GLU A 12 -18.32 -36.13 12.00
N PRO A 13 -18.10 -35.01 12.71
CA PRO A 13 -17.78 -33.74 12.06
C PRO A 13 -16.38 -33.85 11.46
N GLU A 14 -16.29 -33.72 10.13
CA GLU A 14 -14.99 -33.58 9.46
C GLU A 14 -14.21 -32.40 10.07
N PRO A 15 -12.91 -32.58 10.37
CA PRO A 15 -12.11 -31.48 10.89
C PRO A 15 -11.91 -30.45 9.76
N LEU A 16 -12.61 -29.33 9.86
CA LEU A 16 -12.47 -28.10 9.05
C LEU A 16 -11.05 -27.46 9.10
N SER A 17 -10.03 -28.20 9.51
CA SER A 17 -8.66 -27.75 9.76
C SER A 17 -7.78 -27.63 8.50
N SER A 18 -8.28 -28.02 7.32
CA SER A 18 -7.41 -28.35 6.18
C SER A 18 -7.32 -27.32 5.04
N LEU A 19 -7.83 -26.09 5.14
CA LEU A 19 -7.85 -25.20 3.94
C LEU A 19 -7.41 -23.73 4.13
N VAL A 20 -6.97 -23.29 5.30
CA VAL A 20 -6.38 -21.94 5.41
C VAL A 20 -4.86 -22.04 5.35
N VAL A 21 -4.32 -22.06 4.13
CA VAL A 21 -2.88 -21.85 3.93
C VAL A 21 -2.58 -20.40 4.27
N ILE A 22 -2.01 -20.17 5.45
CA ILE A 22 -1.55 -18.83 5.85
C ILE A 22 -0.39 -18.47 4.92
N PRO A 23 -0.48 -17.37 4.15
CA PRO A 23 0.61 -16.95 3.29
C PRO A 23 1.85 -16.68 4.15
N THR A 24 2.95 -17.34 3.81
CA THR A 24 4.22 -17.19 4.55
C THR A 24 5.07 -16.12 3.86
N PRO A 25 5.37 -15.00 4.54
CA PRO A 25 6.18 -13.95 3.93
C PRO A 25 7.62 -14.44 3.78
N LYS A 26 8.18 -14.26 2.57
CA LYS A 26 9.59 -14.55 2.28
C LYS A 26 10.49 -13.33 2.54
N GLU A 27 9.95 -12.14 2.29
CA GLU A 27 10.65 -10.86 2.38
C GLU A 27 9.99 -9.93 3.43
N PRO A 28 10.74 -9.00 4.05
CA PRO A 28 10.21 -8.06 5.05
C PRO A 28 9.08 -7.18 4.48
N TRP A 29 9.14 -6.85 3.20
CA TRP A 29 8.11 -6.06 2.51
C TRP A 29 6.80 -6.83 2.36
N SER A 30 6.87 -8.12 2.01
CA SER A 30 5.69 -8.99 1.95
C SER A 30 5.11 -9.21 3.34
N PHE A 31 5.96 -9.33 4.37
CA PHE A 31 5.51 -9.39 5.75
C PHE A 31 4.76 -8.10 6.15
N MET A 32 5.29 -6.93 5.82
CA MET A 32 4.65 -5.65 6.09
C MET A 32 3.28 -5.52 5.39
N ALA A 33 3.19 -5.87 4.10
CA ALA A 33 1.95 -5.83 3.35
C ALA A 33 0.89 -6.79 3.94
N LEU A 34 1.27 -8.04 4.22
CA LEU A 34 0.36 -9.01 4.87
C LEU A 34 -0.09 -8.53 6.26
N MET A 35 0.79 -7.89 7.02
CA MET A 35 0.43 -7.29 8.30
C MET A 35 -0.58 -6.15 8.14
N ALA A 36 -0.41 -5.28 7.14
CA ALA A 36 -1.37 -4.23 6.84
C ALA A 36 -2.74 -4.79 6.46
N ASP A 37 -2.79 -5.85 5.65
CA ASP A 37 -4.02 -6.55 5.27
C ASP A 37 -4.73 -7.18 6.48
N ILE A 38 -3.99 -7.90 7.33
CA ILE A 38 -4.53 -8.53 8.54
C ILE A 38 -5.12 -7.49 9.50
N LEU A 39 -4.47 -6.33 9.61
CA LEU A 39 -4.89 -5.23 10.48
C LEU A 39 -5.93 -4.30 9.84
N ARG A 40 -6.25 -4.53 8.55
CA ARG A 40 -7.11 -3.68 7.73
C ARG A 40 -6.70 -2.22 7.83
N LEU A 41 -5.41 -1.96 7.61
CA LEU A 41 -4.87 -0.61 7.61
C LEU A 41 -5.13 0.07 6.26
N PRO A 42 -5.36 1.39 6.23
CA PRO A 42 -5.45 2.15 4.99
C PRO A 42 -4.17 2.05 4.15
N ASP A 43 -4.30 2.14 2.83
CA ASP A 43 -3.17 2.10 1.90
C ASP A 43 -2.14 3.21 2.16
N GLU A 44 -2.61 4.38 2.59
CA GLU A 44 -1.77 5.51 2.99
C GLU A 44 -0.86 5.13 4.17
N THR A 45 -1.36 4.29 5.07
CA THR A 45 -0.59 3.78 6.22
C THR A 45 0.52 2.85 5.76
N LEU A 46 0.23 1.96 4.81
CA LEU A 46 1.22 1.04 4.25
C LEU A 46 2.28 1.81 3.45
N ALA A 47 1.87 2.75 2.59
CA ALA A 47 2.76 3.60 1.83
C ALA A 47 3.70 4.42 2.73
N MET A 48 3.17 5.02 3.80
CA MET A 48 3.96 5.75 4.79
C MET A 48 4.98 4.83 5.49
N ALA A 49 4.57 3.62 5.86
CA ALA A 49 5.46 2.65 6.49
C ALA A 49 6.64 2.27 5.57
N PHE A 50 6.40 2.12 4.26
CA PHE A 50 7.48 1.89 3.30
C PHE A 50 8.49 3.04 3.24
N ILE A 51 8.00 4.29 3.24
CA ILE A 51 8.87 5.47 3.27
C ILE A 51 9.69 5.52 4.55
N TYR A 52 9.12 5.17 5.71
CA TYR A 52 9.87 5.11 6.96
C TYR A 52 11.01 4.10 6.92
N VAL A 53 10.77 2.91 6.38
CA VAL A 53 11.85 1.91 6.18
C VAL A 53 12.92 2.45 5.24
N ASN A 54 12.53 3.12 4.15
CA ASN A 54 13.47 3.67 3.18
C ASN A 54 14.31 4.82 3.76
N ARG A 55 13.72 5.69 4.59
CA ARG A 55 14.45 6.73 5.33
C ARG A 55 15.38 6.12 6.38
N PHE A 56 14.95 5.07 7.07
CA PHE A 56 15.80 4.34 8.00
C PHE A 56 17.02 3.73 7.29
N ASN A 57 16.80 3.09 6.14
CA ASN A 57 17.88 2.52 5.33
C ASN A 57 18.84 3.59 4.78
N LYS A 58 18.32 4.79 4.46
CA LYS A 58 19.15 5.93 4.03
C LYS A 58 20.05 6.39 5.17
N TYR A 59 19.51 6.46 6.38
CA TYR A 59 20.26 6.80 7.58
C TYR A 59 21.35 5.76 7.90
N THR A 60 21.02 4.46 7.86
CA THR A 60 22.00 3.40 8.16
C THR A 60 23.13 3.33 7.14
N ARG A 61 22.89 3.69 5.88
CA ARG A 61 23.96 3.81 4.86
C ARG A 61 24.87 5.02 5.06
N SER A 62 24.40 6.06 5.72
CA SER A 62 25.12 7.33 5.91
C SER A 62 25.82 7.44 7.26
N SER A 63 25.44 6.64 8.25
CA SER A 63 25.92 6.74 9.63
C SER A 63 26.84 5.57 9.98
N GLU A 64 28.01 5.84 10.55
CA GLU A 64 28.94 4.80 11.03
C GLU A 64 28.42 4.07 12.28
N ALA A 65 27.61 4.75 13.10
CA ALA A 65 26.91 4.15 14.23
C ALA A 65 25.50 3.73 13.79
N THR A 66 25.36 2.51 13.27
CA THR A 66 24.07 1.98 12.82
C THR A 66 23.34 1.24 13.94
N PRO A 67 22.12 1.66 14.34
CA PRO A 67 21.28 0.80 15.17
C PRO A 67 20.91 -0.46 14.37
N ALA A 68 21.29 -1.62 14.86
CA ALA A 68 20.91 -2.89 14.26
C ALA A 68 19.47 -3.22 14.68
N LEU A 69 18.52 -3.03 13.76
CA LEU A 69 17.15 -3.53 13.88
C LEU A 69 16.97 -4.68 12.91
N ASP A 70 16.36 -5.77 13.38
CA ASP A 70 15.96 -6.83 12.46
C ASP A 70 14.89 -6.31 11.48
N PRO A 71 14.88 -6.76 10.22
CA PRO A 71 13.97 -6.21 9.20
C PRO A 71 12.49 -6.33 9.55
N ASN A 72 12.08 -7.39 10.28
CA ASN A 72 10.69 -7.61 10.64
C ASN A 72 10.24 -6.68 11.78
N THR A 73 11.10 -6.46 12.78
CA THR A 73 10.86 -5.47 13.84
C THR A 73 10.86 -4.06 13.27
N LEU A 74 11.77 -3.74 12.35
CA LEU A 74 11.74 -2.46 11.64
C LEU A 74 10.42 -2.29 10.88
N ALA A 75 9.95 -3.35 10.21
CA ALA A 75 8.67 -3.33 9.51
C ALA A 75 7.48 -3.10 10.46
N LEU A 76 7.43 -3.81 11.59
CA LEU A 76 6.37 -3.62 12.60
C LEU A 76 6.41 -2.23 13.23
N ALA A 77 7.60 -1.74 13.59
CA ALA A 77 7.77 -0.41 14.16
C ALA A 77 7.33 0.67 13.16
N SER A 78 7.72 0.53 11.90
CA SER A 78 7.32 1.45 10.82
C SER A 78 5.81 1.45 10.63
N LEU A 79 5.17 0.27 10.58
CA LEU A 79 3.73 0.15 10.42
C LEU A 79 2.96 0.67 11.64
N SER A 80 3.47 0.44 12.85
CA SER A 80 2.83 0.92 14.08
C SER A 80 2.91 2.44 14.19
N ILE A 81 4.06 3.06 13.91
CA ILE A 81 4.17 4.53 13.86
C ILE A 81 3.29 5.10 12.74
N ALA A 82 3.33 4.50 11.55
CA ALA A 82 2.53 4.94 10.41
C ALA A 82 1.05 4.96 10.78
N SER A 83 0.54 3.90 11.42
CA SER A 83 -0.86 3.81 11.86
C SER A 83 -1.26 4.91 12.83
N LYS A 84 -0.33 5.36 13.69
CA LYS A 84 -0.56 6.47 14.62
C LYS A 84 -0.56 7.81 13.88
N SER A 85 0.28 7.99 12.87
CA SER A 85 0.34 9.22 12.07
C SER A 85 -0.78 9.36 11.05
N SER A 86 -1.37 8.26 10.57
CA SER A 86 -2.44 8.22 9.57
C SER A 86 -3.85 8.11 10.17
N GLU A 87 -4.01 8.46 11.46
CA GLU A 87 -5.30 8.43 12.18
C GLU A 87 -5.97 7.04 12.23
N ALA A 88 -5.22 5.97 12.00
CA ALA A 88 -5.67 4.58 12.09
C ALA A 88 -4.94 3.79 13.21
N PRO A 89 -4.79 4.32 14.45
CA PRO A 89 -3.97 3.67 15.47
C PRO A 89 -4.53 2.30 15.84
N ARG A 90 -3.63 1.36 16.10
CA ARG A 90 -3.95 0.01 16.63
C ARG A 90 -3.17 -0.24 17.91
N ARG A 91 -3.68 -1.10 18.79
CA ARG A 91 -2.96 -1.48 20.01
C ARG A 91 -1.76 -2.35 19.65
N LEU A 92 -0.64 -2.25 20.39
CA LEU A 92 0.55 -3.09 20.13
C LEU A 92 0.24 -4.60 20.16
N ARG A 93 -0.73 -5.02 20.97
CA ARG A 93 -1.22 -6.40 20.99
C ARG A 93 -1.71 -6.87 19.61
N GLU A 94 -2.38 -5.99 18.87
CA GLU A 94 -2.92 -6.29 17.55
C GLU A 94 -1.80 -6.46 16.53
N PHE A 95 -0.67 -5.77 16.68
CA PHE A 95 0.52 -6.03 15.86
C PHE A 95 1.23 -7.34 16.24
N LEU A 96 1.50 -7.55 17.53
CA LEU A 96 2.39 -8.61 18.00
C LEU A 96 1.81 -10.02 17.81
N LEU A 97 0.51 -10.22 18.06
CA LEU A 97 -0.11 -11.54 17.96
C LEU A 97 -0.08 -12.12 16.53
N PRO A 98 -0.58 -11.42 15.49
CA PRO A 98 -0.47 -11.92 14.12
C PRO A 98 0.97 -11.93 13.61
N ALA A 99 1.81 -10.95 13.99
CA ALA A 99 3.22 -10.96 13.61
C ALA A 99 3.95 -12.22 14.08
N TRP A 100 3.73 -12.63 15.34
CA TRP A 100 4.28 -13.87 15.88
C TRP A 100 3.84 -15.09 15.07
N ARG A 101 2.55 -15.17 14.73
CA ARG A 101 2.01 -16.27 13.91
C ARG A 101 2.61 -16.31 12.51
N LEU A 102 2.81 -15.16 11.87
CA LEU A 102 3.41 -15.08 10.54
C LEU A 102 4.90 -15.46 10.55
N ILE A 103 5.65 -14.99 11.54
CA ILE A 103 7.08 -15.30 11.67
C ILE A 103 7.29 -16.79 11.99
N GLN A 104 6.44 -17.34 12.86
CA GLN A 104 6.52 -18.75 13.27
C GLN A 104 5.74 -19.71 12.38
N SER A 105 5.19 -19.25 11.25
CA SER A 105 4.29 -20.05 10.41
C SER A 105 4.92 -21.35 9.87
N LYS A 106 6.26 -21.37 9.75
CA LYS A 106 7.04 -22.54 9.30
C LYS A 106 7.42 -23.49 10.44
N ASN A 107 7.21 -23.08 11.70
CA ASN A 107 7.58 -23.86 12.86
C ASN A 107 6.34 -24.48 13.51
N PRO A 108 6.03 -25.76 13.19
CA PRO A 108 4.83 -26.41 13.73
C PRO A 108 4.87 -26.65 15.25
N SER A 109 6.05 -26.54 15.88
CA SER A 109 6.19 -26.66 17.33
C SER A 109 6.10 -25.33 18.07
N ALA A 110 6.00 -24.20 17.36
CA ALA A 110 5.93 -22.89 17.99
C ALA A 110 4.57 -22.69 18.67
N GLN A 111 4.60 -22.45 19.98
CA GLN A 111 3.38 -22.16 20.72
C GLN A 111 2.80 -20.79 20.34
N PRO A 112 1.45 -20.65 20.30
CA PRO A 112 0.81 -19.36 20.12
C PRO A 112 1.25 -18.38 21.22
N LEU A 113 1.47 -17.12 20.85
CA LEU A 113 1.80 -16.08 21.82
C LEU A 113 0.59 -15.84 22.74
N THR A 114 0.76 -16.13 24.03
CA THR A 114 -0.25 -15.93 25.06
C THR A 114 -0.12 -14.56 25.72
N PHE A 115 -1.23 -14.00 26.18
CA PHE A 115 -1.28 -12.74 26.93
C PHE A 115 -2.12 -12.95 28.19
N PRO A 116 -1.59 -12.66 29.40
CA PRO A 116 -0.24 -12.15 29.69
C PRO A 116 0.87 -13.24 29.61
N SER A 117 2.07 -12.88 29.15
CA SER A 117 3.27 -13.74 29.19
C SER A 117 4.56 -12.91 29.19
N SER A 118 5.63 -13.44 29.81
CA SER A 118 6.94 -12.76 29.83
C SER A 118 7.52 -12.53 28.43
N LEU A 119 7.30 -13.49 27.53
CA LEU A 119 7.69 -13.38 26.12
C LEU A 119 6.93 -12.24 25.41
N TYR A 120 5.64 -12.10 25.67
CA TYR A 120 4.87 -10.98 25.13
C TYR A 120 5.43 -9.63 25.62
N ASP A 121 5.75 -9.52 26.91
CA ASP A 121 6.28 -8.29 27.50
C ASP A 121 7.68 -7.94 26.94
N SER A 122 8.54 -8.92 26.69
CA SER A 122 9.84 -8.70 26.05
C SER A 122 9.70 -8.24 24.60
N LEU A 123 8.79 -8.86 23.83
CA LEU A 123 8.53 -8.46 22.43
C LEU A 123 7.91 -7.06 22.36
N ARG A 124 6.99 -6.75 23.27
CA ARG A 124 6.40 -5.42 23.41
C ARG A 124 7.47 -4.37 23.71
N THR A 125 8.38 -4.65 24.64
CA THR A 125 9.48 -3.74 24.98
C THR A 125 10.40 -3.50 23.78
N THR A 126 10.74 -4.57 23.05
CA THR A 126 11.57 -4.51 21.83
C THR A 126 10.91 -3.64 20.76
N LEU A 127 9.62 -3.84 20.52
CA LEU A 127 8.87 -3.05 19.54
C LEU A 127 8.83 -1.56 19.92
N VAL A 128 8.56 -1.24 21.19
CA VAL A 128 8.57 0.16 21.67
C VAL A 128 9.95 0.80 21.54
N GLN A 129 11.02 0.07 21.83
CA GLN A 129 12.39 0.57 21.64
C GLN A 129 12.69 0.83 20.15
N ALA A 130 12.28 -0.09 19.27
CA ALA A 130 12.42 0.09 17.83
C ALA A 130 11.64 1.30 17.32
N GLU A 131 10.42 1.55 17.84
CA GLU A 131 9.66 2.76 17.53
C GLU A 131 10.44 4.02 17.93
N LEU A 132 11.00 4.08 19.13
CA LEU A 132 11.78 5.23 19.60
C LEU A 132 13.03 5.49 18.75
N ILE A 133 13.73 4.44 18.34
CA ILE A 133 14.88 4.55 17.43
C ILE A 133 14.41 5.12 16.08
N LEU A 134 13.34 4.56 15.52
CA LEU A 134 12.81 5.00 14.23
C LEU A 134 12.35 6.46 14.28
N LEU A 135 11.66 6.89 15.34
CA LEU A 135 11.26 8.30 15.52
C LEU A 135 12.46 9.26 15.50
N ARG A 136 13.58 8.88 16.15
CA ARG A 136 14.81 9.68 16.14
C ARG A 136 15.46 9.74 14.77
N VAL A 137 15.50 8.61 14.06
CA VAL A 137 16.03 8.55 12.68
C VAL A 137 15.19 9.41 11.74
N LEU A 138 13.87 9.40 11.89
CA LEU A 138 12.94 10.25 11.15
C LEU A 138 12.94 11.70 11.63
N LYS A 139 13.69 12.05 12.69
CA LYS A 139 13.70 13.38 13.32
C LYS A 139 12.29 13.87 13.68
N PHE A 140 11.40 12.95 14.06
CA PHE A 140 9.99 13.20 14.36
C PHE A 140 9.17 13.78 13.17
N GLU A 141 9.68 13.70 11.94
CA GLU A 141 8.96 14.08 10.73
C GLU A 141 8.06 12.91 10.27
N LEU A 142 6.84 12.86 10.79
CA LEU A 142 5.86 11.78 10.53
C LEU A 142 4.79 12.12 9.50
N ARG A 143 4.70 13.38 9.09
CA ARG A 143 3.72 13.85 8.11
C ARG A 143 4.43 14.10 6.79
N LEU A 144 4.51 13.04 5.99
CA LEU A 144 5.14 13.08 4.68
C LEU A 144 4.05 13.14 3.60
N ALA A 145 4.28 13.92 2.56
CA ALA A 145 3.40 13.89 1.39
C ALA A 145 3.55 12.54 0.69
N LEU A 146 2.44 11.87 0.43
CA LEU A 146 2.41 10.61 -0.30
C LEU A 146 2.02 10.85 -1.76
N PRO A 147 2.48 10.01 -2.70
CA PRO A 147 1.98 10.08 -4.07
C PRO A 147 0.46 9.91 -4.14
N LEU A 148 -0.12 9.14 -3.21
CA LEU A 148 -1.56 8.90 -3.11
C LEU A 148 -2.37 10.20 -2.94
N ASP A 149 -1.81 11.21 -2.26
CA ASP A 149 -2.50 12.48 -1.98
C ASP A 149 -2.79 13.29 -3.26
N PHE A 150 -2.01 13.05 -4.33
CA PHE A 150 -2.12 13.79 -5.59
C PHE A 150 -2.86 13.02 -6.68
N LEU A 151 -3.08 11.72 -6.51
CA LEU A 151 -3.67 10.86 -7.54
C LEU A 151 -5.07 11.30 -7.98
N PRO A 152 -6.04 11.60 -7.08
CA PRO A 152 -7.41 11.95 -7.51
C PRO A 152 -7.40 13.14 -8.46
N ARG A 153 -6.76 14.24 -8.03
CA ARG A 153 -6.62 15.47 -8.81
C ARG A 153 -5.93 15.25 -10.16
N TYR A 154 -4.90 14.42 -10.20
CA TYR A 154 -4.16 14.19 -11.45
C TYR A 154 -4.95 13.31 -12.41
N LEU A 155 -5.67 12.32 -11.90
CA LEU A 155 -6.55 11.47 -12.69
C LEU A 155 -7.73 12.27 -13.26
N ASP A 156 -8.37 13.11 -12.47
CA ASP A 156 -9.49 13.94 -12.90
C ASP A 156 -9.08 14.89 -14.02
N ARG A 157 -7.88 15.49 -13.93
CA ARG A 157 -7.35 16.37 -14.99
C ARG A 157 -7.04 15.60 -16.26
N THR A 158 -6.40 14.44 -16.12
CA THR A 158 -6.02 13.60 -17.25
C THR A 158 -7.26 13.09 -18.01
N ILE A 159 -8.34 12.75 -17.31
CA ILE A 159 -9.59 12.27 -17.92
C ILE A 159 -10.50 13.41 -18.35
N GLY A 160 -10.55 14.50 -17.60
CA GLY A 160 -11.31 15.69 -17.96
C GLY A 160 -10.92 16.25 -19.33
N GLU A 161 -9.64 16.11 -19.71
CA GLU A 161 -9.14 16.45 -21.04
C GLU A 161 -9.61 15.49 -22.15
N VAL A 162 -9.88 14.22 -21.86
CA VAL A 162 -10.51 13.30 -22.83
C VAL A 162 -11.89 13.82 -23.28
N ASN A 163 -12.58 14.56 -22.39
CA ASN A 163 -13.82 15.25 -22.72
C ASN A 163 -13.63 16.66 -23.30
N ALA A 164 -12.42 17.23 -23.28
CA ALA A 164 -12.13 18.56 -23.81
C ALA A 164 -11.87 18.58 -25.33
N GLY A 165 -11.81 17.41 -25.98
CA GLY A 165 -11.56 17.26 -27.42
C GLY A 165 -12.74 17.61 -28.36
N GLY A 166 -13.79 18.28 -27.89
CA GLY A 166 -14.98 18.54 -28.70
C GLY A 166 -15.88 19.66 -28.20
N GLY A 167 -15.40 20.90 -28.31
CA GLY A 167 -16.25 22.09 -28.19
C GLY A 167 -16.52 22.51 -26.75
N GLY A 168 -16.22 23.78 -26.45
CA GLY A 168 -16.64 24.41 -25.22
C GLY A 168 -18.16 24.37 -25.03
N TRP A 169 -18.58 24.69 -23.81
CA TRP A 169 -19.95 24.67 -23.28
C TRP A 169 -20.37 23.37 -22.60
N GLY A 170 -19.77 23.11 -21.44
CA GLY A 170 -20.27 22.19 -20.44
C GLY A 170 -19.41 22.36 -19.21
N GLY A 171 -19.88 23.12 -18.23
CA GLY A 171 -19.19 23.21 -16.95
C GLY A 171 -18.94 21.80 -16.44
N THR A 172 -17.77 21.56 -15.87
CA THR A 172 -17.59 20.47 -14.91
C THR A 172 -18.63 20.73 -13.82
N GLU A 173 -19.83 20.16 -13.99
CA GLU A 173 -20.76 20.01 -12.87
C GLU A 173 -19.93 19.35 -11.79
N ASP A 174 -19.81 20.04 -10.66
CA ASP A 174 -19.04 19.59 -9.52
C ASP A 174 -19.81 18.39 -8.95
N TYR A 175 -19.67 17.22 -9.60
CA TYR A 175 -20.36 15.99 -9.21
C TYR A 175 -19.96 15.58 -7.79
N ASP A 176 -18.83 16.10 -7.31
CA ASP A 176 -18.36 16.05 -5.94
C ASP A 176 -19.22 16.84 -4.92
N GLY A 177 -20.17 17.66 -5.40
CA GLY A 177 -21.16 18.34 -4.58
C GLY A 177 -22.47 17.58 -4.38
N HIS A 178 -22.71 16.47 -5.10
CA HIS A 178 -23.95 15.72 -4.94
C HIS A 178 -24.02 15.00 -3.59
N GLU A 179 -25.17 15.11 -2.94
CA GLU A 179 -25.50 14.35 -1.74
C GLU A 179 -25.34 12.85 -2.00
N LYS A 180 -24.92 12.12 -0.97
CA LYS A 180 -24.62 10.68 -1.06
C LYS A 180 -25.79 9.88 -1.64
N GLU A 181 -27.03 10.23 -1.28
CA GLU A 181 -28.24 9.56 -1.78
C GLU A 181 -28.39 9.69 -3.31
N HIS A 182 -28.07 10.86 -3.87
CA HIS A 182 -28.12 11.09 -5.31
C HIS A 182 -27.01 10.30 -6.05
N ARG A 183 -25.81 10.21 -5.47
CA ARG A 183 -24.74 9.38 -6.06
C ARG A 183 -25.10 7.90 -6.05
N ASP A 184 -25.70 7.42 -4.96
CA ASP A 184 -26.12 6.03 -4.82
C ASP A 184 -27.30 5.70 -5.77
N GLU A 185 -28.25 6.63 -5.96
CA GLU A 185 -29.39 6.50 -6.87
C GLU A 185 -28.94 6.39 -8.34
N TYR A 186 -27.99 7.24 -8.76
CA TYR A 186 -27.46 7.26 -10.13
C TYR A 186 -26.25 6.36 -10.34
N GLN A 187 -25.86 5.57 -9.33
CA GLN A 187 -24.69 4.68 -9.37
C GLN A 187 -23.40 5.42 -9.81
N MET A 188 -23.22 6.66 -9.36
CA MET A 188 -22.01 7.43 -9.64
C MET A 188 -20.84 6.83 -8.86
N ILE A 189 -19.79 6.45 -9.59
CA ILE A 189 -18.58 5.84 -9.02
C ILE A 189 -17.45 6.88 -9.06
N ASP A 190 -16.76 7.07 -7.93
CA ASP A 190 -15.56 7.90 -7.86
C ASP A 190 -14.51 7.33 -8.83
N LEU A 191 -13.80 8.20 -9.55
CA LEU A 191 -12.76 7.81 -10.48
C LEU A 191 -11.69 6.95 -9.80
N MET A 192 -11.41 7.20 -8.51
CA MET A 192 -10.48 6.40 -7.72
C MET A 192 -10.95 4.96 -7.48
N ASP A 193 -12.26 4.70 -7.52
CA ASP A 193 -12.86 3.37 -7.34
C ASP A 193 -12.89 2.53 -8.63
N THR A 194 -12.65 3.16 -9.77
CA THR A 194 -12.53 2.49 -11.07
C THR A 194 -11.30 1.57 -11.13
N ARG A 195 -11.23 0.72 -12.16
CA ARG A 195 -10.04 -0.12 -12.41
C ARG A 195 -8.77 0.71 -12.61
N LEU A 196 -8.91 1.88 -13.24
CA LEU A 196 -7.80 2.78 -13.52
C LEU A 196 -7.30 3.46 -12.24
N GLY A 197 -8.23 3.98 -11.42
CA GLY A 197 -7.91 4.57 -10.12
C GLY A 197 -7.21 3.59 -9.19
N LYS A 198 -7.72 2.35 -9.10
CA LYS A 198 -7.11 1.26 -8.33
C LYS A 198 -5.72 0.88 -8.85
N ALA A 199 -5.52 0.81 -10.17
CA ALA A 199 -4.22 0.53 -10.75
C ALA A 199 -3.20 1.64 -10.44
N CYS A 200 -3.61 2.90 -10.51
CA CYS A 200 -2.76 4.05 -10.13
C CYS A 200 -2.36 4.00 -8.65
N ARG A 201 -3.32 3.71 -7.77
CA ARG A 201 -3.11 3.56 -6.33
C ARG A 201 -2.12 2.44 -6.01
N LEU A 202 -2.27 1.27 -6.63
CA LEU A 202 -1.35 0.15 -6.48
C LEU A 202 0.07 0.52 -6.92
N LYS A 203 0.22 1.19 -8.07
CA LYS A 203 1.53 1.67 -8.53
C LYS A 203 2.14 2.68 -7.56
N ALA A 204 1.36 3.61 -7.02
CA ALA A 204 1.83 4.59 -6.04
C ALA A 204 2.36 3.92 -4.76
N ILE A 205 1.70 2.87 -4.26
CA ILE A 205 2.16 2.09 -3.11
C ILE A 205 3.48 1.36 -3.43
N GLU A 206 3.59 0.71 -4.59
CA GLU A 206 4.82 0.03 -5.02
C GLU A 206 5.99 1.01 -5.23
N VAL A 207 5.72 2.22 -5.69
CA VAL A 207 6.74 3.28 -5.79
C VAL A 207 7.27 3.66 -4.41
N CYS A 208 6.41 3.74 -3.39
CA CYS A 208 6.82 4.06 -2.02
C CYS A 208 7.75 2.99 -1.42
N LYS A 209 7.61 1.73 -1.85
CA LYS A 209 8.47 0.60 -1.47
C LYS A 209 9.88 0.70 -2.07
N ASN A 210 10.03 1.34 -3.23
CA ASN A 210 11.35 1.50 -3.86
C ASN A 210 12.20 2.56 -3.15
N TYR A 211 13.37 2.15 -2.69
CA TYR A 211 14.32 3.00 -1.97
C TYR A 211 14.76 4.25 -2.76
N GLN A 212 15.01 4.12 -4.07
CA GLN A 212 15.51 5.24 -4.87
C GLN A 212 14.40 6.27 -5.08
N LEU A 213 13.21 5.80 -5.42
CA LEU A 213 12.11 6.70 -5.77
C LEU A 213 11.63 7.53 -4.59
N SER A 214 11.34 6.84 -3.49
CA SER A 214 10.77 7.45 -2.29
C SER A 214 11.72 8.43 -1.60
N ASN A 215 13.03 8.30 -1.79
CA ASN A 215 14.02 9.13 -1.10
C ASN A 215 14.58 10.29 -1.94
N PHE A 216 14.50 10.22 -3.27
CA PHE A 216 15.13 11.19 -4.17
C PHE A 216 14.13 12.01 -4.98
N PHE A 217 12.89 11.56 -5.17
CA PHE A 217 11.91 12.28 -5.96
C PHE A 217 10.73 12.77 -5.11
N PRO A 218 10.16 13.94 -5.45
CA PRO A 218 9.00 14.46 -4.74
C PRO A 218 7.75 13.64 -5.03
N ALA A 219 6.87 13.51 -4.03
CA ALA A 219 5.62 12.75 -4.13
C ALA A 219 4.73 13.15 -5.32
N ARG A 220 4.77 14.43 -5.73
CA ARG A 220 4.05 14.94 -6.91
C ARG A 220 4.58 14.35 -8.23
N ALA A 221 5.90 14.27 -8.40
CA ALA A 221 6.50 13.68 -9.59
C ALA A 221 6.18 12.18 -9.66
N LEU A 222 6.28 11.50 -8.52
CA LEU A 222 5.91 10.09 -8.39
C LEU A 222 4.44 9.84 -8.76
N ALA A 223 3.52 10.67 -8.26
CA ALA A 223 2.10 10.56 -8.57
C ALA A 223 1.80 10.76 -10.05
N ALA A 224 2.37 11.80 -10.67
CA ALA A 224 2.22 12.05 -12.10
C ALA A 224 2.75 10.86 -12.92
N ALA A 225 3.92 10.32 -12.56
CA ALA A 225 4.49 9.17 -13.24
C ALA A 225 3.61 7.92 -13.09
N CYS A 226 3.01 7.69 -11.92
CA CYS A 226 2.07 6.59 -11.71
C CYS A 226 0.84 6.70 -12.63
N VAL A 227 0.26 7.89 -12.76
CA VAL A 227 -0.88 8.13 -13.67
C VAL A 227 -0.45 7.89 -15.10
N TYR A 228 0.62 8.54 -15.56
CA TYR A 228 1.12 8.42 -16.92
C TYR A 228 1.41 6.98 -17.34
N VAL A 229 2.17 6.24 -16.52
CA VAL A 229 2.50 4.83 -16.79
C VAL A 229 1.24 3.96 -16.80
N THR A 230 0.29 4.20 -15.91
CA THR A 230 -0.96 3.43 -15.90
C THR A 230 -1.75 3.68 -17.18
N PHE A 231 -1.83 4.91 -17.67
CA PHE A 231 -2.50 5.21 -18.92
C PHE A 231 -1.83 4.50 -20.10
N GLN A 232 -0.51 4.52 -20.17
CA GLN A 232 0.26 3.80 -21.19
C GLN A 232 0.03 2.29 -21.13
N ASP A 233 0.04 1.67 -19.94
CA ASP A 233 -0.16 0.24 -19.75
C ASP A 233 -1.56 -0.22 -20.20
N TYR A 234 -2.56 0.66 -20.08
CA TYR A 234 -3.94 0.40 -20.53
C TYR A 234 -4.18 0.82 -21.99
N GLY A 235 -3.16 1.32 -22.68
CA GLY A 235 -3.25 1.73 -24.09
C GLY A 235 -3.90 3.09 -24.32
N PHE A 236 -4.08 3.90 -23.28
CA PHE A 236 -4.54 5.28 -23.43
C PHE A 236 -3.39 6.16 -23.88
N ASN A 237 -3.64 6.95 -24.94
CA ASN A 237 -2.72 8.00 -25.33
C ASN A 237 -3.09 9.27 -24.57
N VAL A 238 -2.14 9.82 -23.83
CA VAL A 238 -2.37 10.98 -22.96
C VAL A 238 -2.52 12.30 -23.72
N GLY A 239 -2.43 12.28 -25.06
CA GLY A 239 -2.59 13.46 -25.91
C GLY A 239 -1.40 14.42 -25.82
N GLY A 240 -1.02 15.02 -26.95
CA GLY A 240 0.05 16.02 -26.99
C GLY A 240 1.47 15.49 -26.69
N ASP A 241 2.38 16.43 -26.44
CA ASP A 241 3.72 16.13 -25.96
C ASP A 241 3.71 15.88 -24.44
N ARG A 242 4.64 15.04 -23.97
CA ARG A 242 4.75 14.66 -22.56
C ARG A 242 4.94 15.88 -21.64
N SER A 243 5.71 16.86 -22.12
CA SER A 243 5.98 18.10 -21.39
C SER A 243 4.71 18.90 -21.15
N THR A 244 3.89 19.05 -22.21
CA THR A 244 2.61 19.75 -22.18
C THR A 244 1.64 19.07 -21.23
N TRP A 245 1.47 17.75 -21.35
CA TRP A 245 0.60 16.98 -20.46
C TRP A 245 1.01 17.15 -18.97
N LEU A 246 2.31 17.08 -18.68
CA LEU A 246 2.82 17.23 -17.32
C LEU A 246 2.54 18.63 -16.76
N GLU A 247 2.74 19.66 -17.57
CA GLU A 247 2.48 21.05 -17.18
C GLU A 247 1.00 21.26 -16.86
N GLU A 248 0.10 20.73 -17.68
CA GLU A 248 -1.35 20.83 -17.51
C GLU A 248 -1.82 20.09 -16.24
N VAL A 249 -1.47 18.80 -16.11
CA VAL A 249 -1.90 17.95 -15.01
C VAL A 249 -1.34 18.41 -13.67
N THR A 250 -0.09 18.86 -13.63
CA THR A 250 0.56 19.27 -12.37
C THR A 250 0.46 20.77 -12.10
N SER A 251 -0.05 21.54 -13.07
CA SER A 251 -0.03 23.01 -13.07
C SER A 251 1.39 23.59 -12.90
N GLY A 252 2.36 23.01 -13.62
CA GLY A 252 3.78 23.43 -13.62
C GLY A 252 4.52 23.22 -12.30
N LYS A 253 4.02 22.35 -11.39
CA LYS A 253 4.60 22.12 -10.06
C LYS A 253 5.60 20.97 -10.00
N VAL A 254 5.81 20.29 -11.12
CA VAL A 254 6.70 19.13 -11.26
C VAL A 254 7.69 19.44 -12.36
N ASP A 255 8.97 19.22 -12.09
CA ASP A 255 10.02 19.33 -13.09
C ASP A 255 9.94 18.15 -14.07
N ILE A 256 10.16 18.42 -15.35
CA ILE A 256 10.18 17.40 -16.39
C ILE A 256 11.38 16.46 -16.24
N GLU A 257 12.51 16.97 -15.72
CA GLU A 257 13.70 16.14 -15.47
C GLU A 257 13.41 15.08 -14.41
N ASP A 258 12.86 15.51 -13.26
CA ASP A 258 12.40 14.60 -12.19
C ASP A 258 11.39 13.59 -12.73
N PHE A 259 10.43 14.03 -13.54
CA PHE A 259 9.41 13.17 -14.11
C PHE A 259 10.01 12.10 -15.04
N ASP A 260 10.89 12.49 -15.95
CA ASP A 260 11.52 11.57 -16.90
C ASP A 260 12.45 10.58 -16.20
N GLU A 261 13.20 11.01 -15.19
CA GLU A 261 14.02 10.11 -14.37
C GLU A 261 13.18 9.06 -13.63
N VAL A 262 12.06 9.48 -13.05
CA VAL A 262 11.09 8.57 -12.42
C VAL A 262 10.53 7.59 -13.46
N LEU A 263 10.20 8.04 -14.67
CA LEU A 263 9.72 7.16 -15.74
C LEU A 263 10.78 6.15 -16.19
N VAL A 264 12.05 6.55 -16.31
CA VAL A 264 13.16 5.63 -16.62
C VAL A 264 13.32 4.60 -15.51
N GLY A 265 13.23 5.04 -14.24
CA GLY A 265 13.13 4.14 -13.10
C GLY A 265 11.95 3.18 -13.25
N SER A 266 10.81 3.66 -13.72
CA SER A 266 9.53 2.94 -13.78
C SER A 266 9.50 1.77 -14.74
N LYS A 267 10.20 1.88 -15.86
CA LYS A 267 10.30 0.79 -16.84
C LYS A 267 10.98 -0.45 -16.27
N LYS A 268 11.86 -0.28 -15.26
CA LYS A 268 12.44 -1.40 -14.52
C LYS A 268 11.43 -2.05 -13.55
N TRP A 269 10.34 -1.36 -13.18
CA TRP A 269 9.31 -1.88 -12.27
C TRP A 269 8.31 -2.79 -12.99
N CYS A 270 7.93 -2.48 -14.24
CA CYS A 270 6.94 -3.27 -14.98
C CYS A 270 7.46 -4.66 -15.40
N GLN A 271 8.78 -4.86 -15.53
CA GLN A 271 9.37 -6.17 -15.88
C GLN A 271 9.29 -7.21 -14.74
N ALA A 272 8.85 -6.82 -13.54
CA ALA A 272 8.72 -7.70 -12.38
C ALA A 272 7.27 -8.19 -12.12
N LEU A 273 6.29 -7.76 -12.91
CA LEU A 273 4.94 -8.33 -12.86
C LEU A 273 4.94 -9.67 -13.62
N PRO A 274 4.43 -10.77 -13.03
CA PRO A 274 4.37 -12.05 -13.72
C PRO A 274 3.46 -11.93 -14.95
N ASN A 275 4.06 -12.19 -16.11
CA ASN A 275 3.47 -12.47 -17.42
C ASN A 275 1.99 -12.09 -17.58
N GLN A 276 1.74 -11.01 -18.34
CA GLN A 276 0.51 -10.97 -19.12
C GLN A 276 0.47 -12.22 -20.01
N PRO A 277 -0.68 -12.91 -20.15
CA PRO A 277 -0.80 -13.99 -21.12
C PRO A 277 -0.55 -13.40 -22.50
N SER A 278 0.49 -13.88 -23.15
CA SER A 278 0.74 -13.66 -24.58
C SER A 278 -0.55 -13.95 -25.34
N GLN A 279 -1.12 -12.93 -25.95
CA GLN A 279 -2.22 -13.07 -26.89
C GLN A 279 -1.75 -13.97 -28.03
N THR A 280 -2.34 -15.16 -28.11
CA THR A 280 -2.39 -16.00 -29.32
C THR A 280 -3.59 -15.62 -30.15
#